data_AF-A0AA88T4T7-F1
#
_entry.id   AF-A0AA88T4T7-F1
#
_cell.length_a   1.000
_cell.length_b   1.000
_cell.length_c   1.000
_cell.angle_alpha   90.00
_cell.angle_beta   90.00
_cell.angle_gamma   90.00
#
_symmetry.space_group_name_H-M   'P 1'
#
loop_
_entity.id
_entity.type
_entity.pdbx_description
1 polymer ?
#
loop_
_entity_poly.entity_id
_entity_poly.type
_entity_poly.pdbx_seq_one_letter_code
_entity_poly.pdbx_strand_id
1 'polypeptide(L)'
;MRVASVQALLESSFLHSGLKFVEAPSCLLLLMPRFGKDFKMFDAILPTLNLDITDLLDDTLRQCSICQAVAEWECLQCYEDLDITPGHLKQYCHTCNTQVHSHRKRASHSPVKVGVPGGPWTGPLHCTRQRMSLFAVTCIETSHYVSFVKHGPLNTDWLFFDSMADREGGENGFNIPQVKACPEVGRYLGLSEEELSRVDPSSLQEPARRLCVTPTCVYTTALSSVSTSDGESDGET
;
A
#
# COMPACT_ATOMS: atom_id res chain seq x y z
N MET A 1 6.12 18.62 1.63
CA MET A 1 6.02 17.71 0.46
C MET A 1 4.57 17.28 0.31
N ARG A 2 4.04 17.15 -0.91
CA ARG A 2 2.78 16.44 -1.17
C ARG A 2 3.05 14.95 -1.08
N VAL A 3 2.46 14.29 -0.08
CA VAL A 3 2.65 12.87 0.20
C VAL A 3 1.31 12.16 0.05
N ALA A 4 1.33 10.94 -0.46
CA ALA A 4 0.21 10.03 -0.41
C ALA A 4 0.68 8.62 -0.05
N SER A 5 -0.08 7.89 0.74
CA SER A 5 0.16 6.46 0.96
C SER A 5 -0.32 5.61 -0.20
N VAL A 6 0.28 4.44 -0.37
CA VAL A 6 -0.19 3.43 -1.33
C VAL A 6 -1.64 3.01 -1.04
N GLN A 7 -2.05 2.94 0.23
CA GLN A 7 -3.44 2.71 0.62
C GLN A 7 -4.39 3.73 0.00
N ALA A 8 -4.14 5.03 0.22
CA ALA A 8 -4.99 6.09 -0.31
C ALA A 8 -5.02 6.11 -1.85
N LEU A 9 -3.87 5.88 -2.49
CA LEU A 9 -3.78 5.79 -3.95
C LEU A 9 -4.56 4.61 -4.52
N LEU A 10 -4.47 3.45 -3.89
CA LEU A 10 -5.19 2.25 -4.30
C LEU A 10 -6.70 2.43 -4.14
N GLU A 11 -7.15 2.89 -2.97
CA GLU A 11 -8.57 3.15 -2.70
C GLU A 11 -9.15 4.15 -3.70
N SER A 12 -8.45 5.28 -3.90
CA SER A 12 -8.86 6.30 -4.86
C SER A 12 -8.91 5.74 -6.28
N SER A 13 -7.90 4.97 -6.71
CA SER A 13 -7.89 4.36 -8.05
C SER A 13 -9.06 3.40 -8.26
N PHE A 14 -9.38 2.57 -7.27
CA PHE A 14 -10.50 1.62 -7.33
C PHE A 14 -11.84 2.36 -7.34
N LEU A 15 -11.97 3.39 -6.49
CA LEU A 15 -13.17 4.22 -6.39
C LEU A 15 -13.52 4.89 -7.71
N HIS A 16 -12.56 5.59 -8.31
CA HIS A 16 -12.76 6.34 -9.55
C HIS A 16 -13.03 5.43 -10.75
N SER A 17 -12.53 4.20 -10.72
CA SER A 17 -12.72 3.22 -11.79
C SER A 17 -13.90 2.28 -11.57
N GLY A 18 -14.58 2.37 -10.41
CA GLY A 18 -15.65 1.45 -10.03
C GLY A 18 -15.19 -0.01 -9.94
N LEU A 19 -13.94 -0.24 -9.52
CA LEU A 19 -13.34 -1.57 -9.46
C LEU A 19 -13.43 -2.19 -8.06
N LYS A 20 -13.50 -3.52 -8.03
CA LYS A 20 -13.37 -4.36 -6.85
C LYS A 20 -12.60 -5.63 -7.21
N PHE A 21 -11.97 -6.24 -6.22
CA PHE A 21 -11.37 -7.56 -6.32
C PHE A 21 -12.45 -8.62 -6.13
N VAL A 22 -12.57 -9.57 -7.06
CA VAL A 22 -13.50 -10.71 -6.91
C VAL A 22 -13.04 -11.62 -5.75
N GLU A 23 -11.73 -11.78 -5.58
CA GLU A 23 -11.13 -12.55 -4.49
C GLU A 23 -9.83 -11.89 -4.03
N ALA A 24 -9.39 -12.24 -2.82
CA ALA A 24 -8.16 -11.68 -2.25
C ALA A 24 -6.92 -12.20 -3.02
N PRO A 25 -6.12 -11.33 -3.64
CA PRO A 25 -4.93 -11.78 -4.34
C PRO A 25 -3.89 -12.30 -3.34
N SER A 26 -3.19 -13.38 -3.69
CA SER A 26 -2.05 -13.87 -2.90
C SER A 26 -0.80 -13.01 -3.07
N CYS A 27 -0.68 -12.35 -4.23
CA CYS A 27 0.37 -11.41 -4.59
C CYS A 27 -0.24 -10.24 -5.37
N LEU A 28 0.06 -9.01 -4.96
CA LEU A 28 -0.44 -7.79 -5.56
C LEU A 28 0.72 -6.86 -5.91
N LEU A 29 0.93 -6.64 -7.22
CA LEU A 29 1.91 -5.71 -7.75
C LEU A 29 1.23 -4.36 -8.04
N LEU A 30 1.68 -3.29 -7.39
CA LEU A 30 1.16 -1.94 -7.58
C LEU A 30 2.20 -1.03 -8.23
N LEU A 31 1.87 -0.55 -9.43
CA LEU A 31 2.64 0.46 -10.13
C LEU A 31 2.23 1.85 -9.65
N MET A 32 3.18 2.65 -9.19
CA MET A 32 2.85 4.00 -8.75
C MET A 32 2.61 4.94 -9.93
N PRO A 33 1.66 5.89 -9.78
CA PRO A 33 1.26 6.77 -10.87
C PRO A 33 2.44 7.64 -11.31
N ARG A 34 2.88 7.44 -12.55
CA ARG A 34 3.89 8.27 -13.21
C ARG A 34 3.30 8.94 -14.44
N PHE A 35 3.59 10.22 -14.62
CA PHE A 35 3.22 10.94 -15.83
C PHE A 35 4.48 11.50 -16.49
N GLY A 36 5.07 10.73 -17.41
CA GLY A 36 6.32 11.10 -18.08
C GLY A 36 7.53 11.19 -17.13
N LYS A 37 8.61 11.80 -17.60
CA LYS A 37 9.85 12.00 -16.82
C LYS A 37 9.77 13.21 -15.87
N ASP A 38 8.94 14.20 -16.21
CA ASP A 38 8.97 15.52 -15.57
C ASP A 38 7.79 15.79 -14.64
N PHE A 39 6.75 14.95 -14.63
CA PHE A 39 5.58 15.16 -13.78
C PHE A 39 5.40 14.04 -12.76
N LYS A 40 5.75 14.36 -11.51
CA LYS A 40 5.37 13.58 -10.33
C LYS A 40 4.14 14.21 -9.70
N MET A 41 3.05 13.44 -9.64
CA MET A 41 1.81 13.90 -9.01
C MET A 41 2.01 14.16 -7.51
N PHE A 42 2.87 13.37 -6.87
CA PHE A 42 3.26 13.47 -5.46
C PHE A 42 4.78 13.64 -5.34
N ASP A 43 5.21 14.42 -4.36
CA ASP A 43 6.64 14.63 -4.08
C ASP A 43 7.25 13.39 -3.42
N ALA A 44 6.46 12.63 -2.66
CA ALA A 44 6.78 11.30 -2.17
C ALA A 44 5.52 10.42 -2.13
N ILE A 45 5.71 9.12 -2.36
CA ILE A 45 4.67 8.12 -2.10
C ILE A 45 5.18 7.23 -0.98
N LEU A 46 4.37 7.06 0.06
CA LEU A 46 4.69 6.22 1.21
C LEU A 46 4.20 4.78 0.96
N PRO A 47 5.10 3.78 0.81
CA PRO A 47 4.70 2.39 0.74
C PRO A 47 4.03 1.98 2.06
N THR A 48 2.74 1.64 2.01
CA THR A 48 2.00 1.18 3.18
C THR A 48 2.54 -0.20 3.60
N LEU A 49 2.97 -0.38 4.85
CA LEU A 49 3.51 -1.67 5.32
C LEU A 49 2.46 -2.79 5.33
N ASN A 50 1.23 -2.47 5.74
CA ASN A 50 0.09 -3.39 5.78
C ASN A 50 -1.07 -2.77 5.03
N LEU A 51 -1.29 -3.24 3.81
CA LEU A 51 -2.33 -2.76 2.92
C LEU A 51 -3.64 -3.45 3.26
N ASP A 52 -4.68 -2.68 3.55
CA ASP A 52 -6.01 -3.19 3.85
C ASP A 52 -6.87 -3.20 2.59
N ILE A 53 -7.26 -4.39 2.14
CA ILE A 53 -8.04 -4.58 0.92
C ILE A 53 -9.49 -4.96 1.21
N THR A 54 -9.90 -5.01 2.49
CA THR A 54 -11.21 -5.52 2.92
C THR A 54 -12.36 -4.89 2.15
N ASP A 55 -12.36 -3.57 2.06
CA ASP A 55 -13.44 -2.79 1.46
C ASP A 55 -13.31 -2.67 -0.08
N LEU A 56 -12.21 -3.19 -0.63
CA LEU A 56 -11.93 -3.30 -2.06
C LEU A 56 -12.34 -4.66 -2.63
N LEU A 57 -12.75 -5.61 -1.80
CA LEU A 57 -13.19 -6.93 -2.21
C LEU A 57 -14.71 -6.99 -2.38
N ASP A 58 -15.15 -7.76 -3.36
CA ASP A 58 -16.55 -8.14 -3.52
C ASP A 58 -16.95 -9.19 -2.48
N ASP A 59 -18.25 -9.22 -2.18
CA ASP A 59 -18.87 -10.19 -1.26
C ASP A 59 -18.15 -10.31 0.09
N THR A 60 -17.59 -9.20 0.60
CA THR A 60 -17.09 -9.08 1.96
C THR A 60 -18.07 -8.32 2.84
N LEU A 61 -18.07 -8.66 4.12
CA LEU A 61 -18.82 -7.90 5.11
C LEU A 61 -18.07 -6.62 5.45
N ARG A 62 -18.67 -5.49 5.11
CA ARG A 62 -18.09 -4.17 5.31
C ARG A 62 -18.73 -3.46 6.49
N GLN A 63 -17.98 -2.57 7.12
CA GLN A 63 -18.42 -1.83 8.29
C GLN A 63 -18.95 -0.45 7.90
N CYS A 64 -20.08 -0.08 8.47
CA CYS A 64 -20.61 1.28 8.39
C CYS A 64 -19.63 2.25 9.04
N SER A 65 -19.19 3.28 8.30
CA SER A 65 -18.20 4.27 8.74
C SER A 65 -18.66 5.11 9.94
N ILE A 66 -19.94 5.01 10.33
CA ILE A 66 -20.56 5.76 11.44
C ILE A 66 -20.79 4.86 12.66
N CYS A 67 -21.54 3.77 12.50
CA CYS A 67 -22.01 2.94 13.62
C CYS A 67 -21.38 1.55 13.66
N GLN A 68 -20.50 1.20 12.71
CA GLN A 68 -19.80 -0.09 12.62
C GLN A 68 -20.71 -1.32 12.43
N ALA A 69 -22.02 -1.12 12.19
CA ALA A 69 -22.92 -2.18 11.73
C ALA A 69 -22.60 -2.58 10.27
N VAL A 70 -23.24 -3.64 9.77
CA VAL A 70 -23.09 -4.08 8.36
C VAL A 70 -23.42 -2.92 7.42
N ALA A 71 -22.48 -2.61 6.52
CA ALA A 71 -22.72 -1.66 5.46
C ALA A 71 -23.43 -2.34 4.27
N GLU A 72 -24.47 -1.70 3.77
CA GLU A 72 -25.25 -2.13 2.62
C GLU A 72 -25.14 -1.13 1.46
N TRP A 73 -24.57 0.05 1.72
CA TRP A 73 -24.45 1.15 0.79
C TRP A 73 -23.03 1.68 0.79
N GLU A 74 -22.53 2.08 -0.37
CA GLU A 74 -21.32 2.89 -0.50
C GLU A 74 -21.60 4.14 -1.32
N CYS A 75 -20.86 5.22 -1.04
CA CYS A 75 -21.06 6.49 -1.74
C CYS A 75 -19.72 7.09 -2.13
N LEU A 76 -19.41 7.04 -3.44
CA LEU A 76 -18.16 7.55 -3.99
C LEU A 76 -17.99 9.05 -3.72
N GLN A 77 -19.09 9.80 -3.85
CA GLN A 77 -19.11 11.26 -3.66
C GLN A 77 -18.88 11.67 -2.20
N CYS A 78 -19.08 10.77 -1.23
CA CYS A 78 -18.73 11.05 0.16
C CYS A 78 -17.23 10.88 0.45
N TYR A 79 -16.45 10.24 -0.42
CA TYR A 79 -15.03 9.92 -0.14
C TYR A 79 -14.21 11.17 0.17
N GLU A 80 -14.43 12.25 -0.59
CA GLU A 80 -13.78 13.54 -0.41
C GLU A 80 -14.36 14.37 0.74
N ASP A 81 -15.46 13.94 1.35
CA ASP A 81 -16.09 14.64 2.46
C ASP A 81 -15.32 14.39 3.78
N LEU A 82 -14.54 15.38 4.19
CA LEU A 82 -13.75 15.39 5.42
C LEU A 82 -14.60 15.50 6.69
N ASP A 83 -15.88 15.89 6.59
CA ASP A 83 -16.80 15.93 7.74
C ASP A 83 -17.22 14.50 8.18
N ILE A 84 -16.94 13.49 7.34
CA ILE A 84 -17.19 12.07 7.60
C ILE A 84 -15.83 11.40 7.75
N THR A 85 -15.64 10.57 8.79
CA THR A 85 -14.40 9.82 9.12
C THR A 85 -13.35 9.81 8.00
N PRO A 86 -12.36 10.73 8.01
CA PRO A 86 -11.45 10.94 6.89
C PRO A 86 -10.65 9.70 6.50
N GLY A 87 -10.22 9.62 5.22
CA GLY A 87 -9.23 8.65 4.77
C GLY A 87 -9.69 7.20 4.60
N HIS A 88 -11.01 6.97 4.54
CA HIS A 88 -11.57 5.64 4.32
C HIS A 88 -12.73 5.69 3.32
N LEU A 89 -12.93 4.56 2.62
CA LEU A 89 -14.12 4.33 1.81
C LEU A 89 -15.39 4.56 2.64
N LYS A 90 -16.35 5.30 2.07
CA LYS A 90 -17.55 5.72 2.78
C LYS A 90 -18.67 4.75 2.54
N GLN A 91 -18.98 4.00 3.58
CA GLN A 91 -19.91 2.89 3.53
C GLN A 91 -20.86 2.97 4.72
N TYR A 92 -22.10 2.60 4.50
CA TYR A 92 -23.18 2.88 5.43
C TYR A 92 -24.14 1.71 5.54
N CYS A 93 -24.64 1.47 6.76
CA CYS A 93 -25.88 0.72 6.92
C CYS A 93 -27.05 1.54 6.37
N HIS A 94 -28.20 0.91 6.13
CA HIS A 94 -29.39 1.59 5.60
C HIS A 94 -29.76 2.89 6.35
N THR A 95 -29.77 2.85 7.69
CA THR A 95 -30.13 4.01 8.53
C THR A 95 -29.13 5.15 8.41
N CYS A 96 -27.83 4.87 8.53
CA CYS A 96 -26.79 5.89 8.41
C CYS A 96 -26.73 6.47 7.00
N ASN A 97 -26.96 5.65 5.97
CA ASN A 97 -27.03 6.13 4.59
C ASN A 97 -28.12 7.21 4.44
N THR A 98 -29.32 6.94 4.96
CA THR A 98 -30.44 7.89 4.91
C THR A 98 -30.12 9.19 5.65
N GLN A 99 -29.54 9.08 6.85
CA GLN A 99 -29.22 10.25 7.67
C GLN A 99 -28.11 11.11 7.04
N VAL A 100 -27.03 10.50 6.57
CA VAL A 100 -25.89 11.20 5.96
C VAL A 100 -26.32 11.98 4.72
N HIS A 101 -27.16 11.36 3.88
CA HIS A 101 -27.65 11.95 2.63
C HIS A 101 -28.88 12.83 2.79
N SER A 102 -29.48 12.92 3.99
CA SER A 102 -30.47 13.97 4.31
C SER A 102 -29.83 15.36 4.45
N HIS A 103 -28.51 15.41 4.68
CA HIS A 103 -27.79 16.66 4.83
C HIS A 103 -27.66 17.41 3.49
N ARG A 104 -27.89 18.73 3.49
CA ARG A 104 -27.90 19.55 2.27
C ARG A 104 -26.66 19.42 1.39
N LYS A 105 -25.47 19.27 1.99
CA LYS A 105 -24.20 19.08 1.25
C LYS A 105 -24.15 17.77 0.45
N ARG A 106 -24.95 16.77 0.83
CA ARG A 106 -24.87 15.38 0.35
C ARG A 106 -26.17 14.87 -0.27
N ALA A 107 -27.20 15.71 -0.32
CA ALA A 107 -28.51 15.34 -0.85
C ALA A 107 -28.48 15.01 -2.35
N SER A 108 -27.48 15.52 -3.09
CA SER A 108 -27.25 15.23 -4.51
C SER A 108 -26.36 14.01 -4.74
N HIS A 109 -25.86 13.36 -3.69
CA HIS A 109 -25.04 12.18 -3.86
C HIS A 109 -25.89 10.99 -4.29
N SER A 110 -25.27 10.05 -5.00
CA SER A 110 -25.89 8.82 -5.50
C SER A 110 -25.23 7.59 -4.87
N PRO A 111 -25.64 7.18 -3.66
CA PRO A 111 -25.15 5.96 -3.05
C PRO A 111 -25.57 4.72 -3.84
N VAL A 112 -24.69 3.74 -3.92
CA VAL A 112 -24.95 2.46 -4.59
C VAL A 112 -25.02 1.34 -3.55
N LYS A 113 -25.86 0.33 -3.81
CA LYS A 113 -25.92 -0.86 -2.97
C LYS A 113 -24.66 -1.69 -3.18
N VAL A 114 -24.11 -2.23 -2.10
CA VAL A 114 -23.01 -3.20 -2.13
C VAL A 114 -23.54 -4.61 -1.90
N GLY A 115 -22.85 -5.60 -2.45
CA GLY A 115 -23.12 -7.01 -2.16
C GLY A 115 -22.88 -7.29 -0.68
N VAL A 116 -23.84 -7.94 -0.02
CA VAL A 116 -23.70 -8.43 1.34
C VAL A 116 -23.86 -9.95 1.29
N PRO A 117 -22.87 -10.74 1.77
CA PRO A 117 -22.99 -12.18 1.84
C PRO A 117 -24.27 -12.62 2.55
N GLY A 118 -24.91 -13.68 2.06
CA GLY A 118 -26.15 -14.19 2.67
C GLY A 118 -25.92 -14.75 4.07
N GLY A 119 -26.85 -14.49 4.99
CA GLY A 119 -26.85 -15.03 6.36
C GLY A 119 -27.39 -14.04 7.40
N PRO A 120 -27.83 -14.51 8.58
CA PRO A 120 -28.19 -13.62 9.68
C PRO A 120 -26.93 -13.01 10.31
N TRP A 121 -26.66 -11.74 10.03
CA TRP A 121 -25.57 -10.98 10.65
C TRP A 121 -26.07 -10.27 11.91
N THR A 122 -25.90 -10.89 13.07
CA THR A 122 -26.29 -10.30 14.37
C THR A 122 -25.08 -9.76 15.11
N GLY A 123 -25.00 -8.44 15.29
CA GLY A 123 -24.00 -7.76 16.13
C GLY A 123 -22.91 -7.00 15.35
N PRO A 124 -22.02 -6.28 16.05
CA PRO A 124 -20.87 -5.61 15.43
C PRO A 124 -19.98 -6.67 14.79
N LEU A 125 -19.81 -6.56 13.47
CA LEU A 125 -18.87 -7.42 12.75
C LEU A 125 -17.47 -7.09 13.25
N HIS A 126 -16.85 -8.00 14.00
CA HIS A 126 -15.40 -8.04 14.06
C HIS A 126 -14.93 -8.71 12.77
N CYS A 127 -15.15 -8.04 11.64
CA CYS A 127 -14.71 -8.55 10.34
C CYS A 127 -13.19 -8.68 10.40
N THR A 128 -12.70 -9.89 10.16
CA THR A 128 -11.27 -10.12 9.95
C THR A 128 -10.87 -9.30 8.74
N ARG A 129 -10.22 -8.16 9.00
CA ARG A 129 -9.72 -7.27 7.96
C ARG A 129 -8.74 -8.04 7.11
N GLN A 130 -8.99 -8.09 5.82
CA GLN A 130 -8.09 -8.72 4.87
C GLN A 130 -6.97 -7.75 4.55
N ARG A 131 -5.76 -8.14 4.96
CA ARG A 131 -4.56 -7.32 4.83
C ARG A 131 -3.48 -8.08 4.08
N MET A 132 -2.70 -7.32 3.32
CA MET A 132 -1.50 -7.81 2.66
C MET A 132 -0.28 -7.08 3.20
N SER A 133 0.83 -7.79 3.37
CA SER A 133 2.07 -7.21 3.86
C SER A 133 2.98 -6.82 2.71
N LEU A 134 3.58 -5.63 2.82
CA LEU A 134 4.58 -5.16 1.88
C LEU A 134 5.82 -6.06 1.97
N PHE A 135 6.16 -6.69 0.85
CA PHE A 135 7.28 -7.62 0.75
C PHE A 135 8.48 -6.99 0.05
N ALA A 136 8.25 -6.29 -1.06
CA ALA A 136 9.32 -5.67 -1.82
C ALA A 136 8.92 -4.31 -2.40
N VAL A 137 9.91 -3.46 -2.58
CA VAL A 137 9.77 -2.16 -3.24
C VAL A 137 10.87 -2.01 -4.27
N THR A 138 10.50 -1.94 -5.54
CA THR A 138 11.45 -1.64 -6.61
C THR A 138 11.42 -0.15 -6.92
N CYS A 139 12.56 0.52 -6.82
CA CYS A 139 12.67 1.96 -7.04
C CYS A 139 13.49 2.24 -8.30
N ILE A 140 13.16 3.35 -8.95
CA ILE A 140 13.94 3.92 -10.05
C ILE A 140 14.03 5.42 -9.88
N GLU A 141 15.25 5.94 -10.01
CA GLU A 141 15.51 7.38 -9.95
C GLU A 141 15.58 7.98 -11.36
N THR A 142 16.36 7.38 -12.26
CA THR A 142 16.54 7.84 -13.64
C THR A 142 16.34 6.71 -14.65
N SER A 143 17.25 5.75 -14.64
CA SER A 143 17.28 4.58 -15.55
C SER A 143 17.72 3.31 -14.84
N HIS A 144 18.20 3.43 -13.60
CA HIS A 144 18.71 2.34 -12.81
C HIS A 144 17.66 1.87 -11.80
N TYR A 145 17.37 0.58 -11.84
CA TYR A 145 16.43 -0.07 -10.93
C TYR A 145 17.19 -0.68 -9.75
N VAL A 146 16.69 -0.40 -8.55
CA VAL A 146 17.15 -1.01 -7.30
C VAL A 146 15.96 -1.56 -6.53
N SER A 147 16.20 -2.50 -5.63
CA SER A 147 15.11 -3.15 -4.88
C SER A 147 15.37 -3.13 -3.38
N PHE A 148 14.28 -2.99 -2.63
CA PHE A 148 14.22 -3.16 -1.19
C PHE A 148 13.38 -4.39 -0.91
N VAL A 149 13.88 -5.32 -0.11
CA VAL A 149 13.21 -6.59 0.17
C VAL A 149 13.13 -6.81 1.67
N LYS A 150 11.92 -7.09 2.16
CA LYS A 150 11.68 -7.47 3.55
C LYS A 150 12.05 -8.94 3.74
N HIS A 151 12.98 -9.24 4.62
CA HIS A 151 13.49 -10.60 4.85
C HIS A 151 13.06 -11.21 6.19
N GLY A 152 12.35 -10.43 7.02
CA GLY A 152 11.95 -10.87 8.35
C GLY A 152 10.78 -10.07 8.93
N PRO A 153 10.26 -10.51 10.09
CA PRO A 153 9.06 -9.95 10.70
C PRO A 153 9.31 -8.56 11.32
N LEU A 154 10.54 -8.23 11.72
CA LEU A 154 10.83 -6.97 12.37
C LEU A 154 10.73 -5.82 11.37
N ASN A 155 10.37 -4.62 11.86
CA ASN A 155 10.28 -3.44 11.00
C ASN A 155 11.63 -3.05 10.38
N THR A 156 12.74 -3.49 10.97
CA THR A 156 14.12 -3.24 10.53
C THR A 156 14.67 -4.29 9.57
N ASP A 157 13.93 -5.38 9.31
CA ASP A 157 14.42 -6.51 8.51
C ASP A 157 14.30 -6.22 7.00
N TRP A 158 15.14 -5.30 6.52
CA TRP A 158 15.17 -4.86 5.13
C TRP A 158 16.57 -5.03 4.52
N LEU A 159 16.59 -5.51 3.28
CA LEU A 159 17.76 -5.59 2.42
C LEU A 159 17.59 -4.64 1.24
N PHE A 160 18.66 -3.94 0.89
CA PHE A 160 18.82 -3.18 -0.32
C PHE A 160 19.63 -3.99 -1.34
N PHE A 161 19.14 -4.06 -2.57
CA PHE A 161 19.78 -4.75 -3.68
C PHE A 161 20.02 -3.78 -4.85
N ASP A 162 21.28 -3.73 -5.29
CA ASP A 162 21.72 -3.00 -6.47
C ASP A 162 22.48 -3.95 -7.40
N SER A 163 21.95 -4.14 -8.61
CA SER A 163 22.51 -5.06 -9.61
C SER A 163 23.77 -4.53 -10.29
N MET A 164 24.05 -3.23 -10.18
CA MET A 164 25.19 -2.55 -10.80
C MET A 164 25.90 -1.67 -9.78
N ALA A 165 26.05 -2.18 -8.55
CA ALA A 165 26.62 -1.44 -7.42
C ALA A 165 28.09 -1.08 -7.63
N ASP A 166 28.83 -1.93 -8.35
CA ASP A 166 30.21 -1.70 -8.74
C ASP A 166 30.50 -2.30 -10.12
N ARG A 167 31.67 -2.01 -10.70
CA ARG A 167 32.12 -2.54 -11.99
C ARG A 167 33.61 -2.84 -11.96
N GLU A 168 33.97 -4.05 -12.37
CA GLU A 168 35.36 -4.41 -12.64
C GLU A 168 35.66 -4.36 -14.13
N GLY A 169 36.72 -3.64 -14.50
CA GLY A 169 37.18 -3.49 -15.88
C GLY A 169 36.48 -2.39 -16.70
N GLY A 170 36.98 -2.18 -17.92
CA GLY A 170 36.49 -1.17 -18.88
C GLY A 170 35.40 -1.70 -19.80
N GLU A 171 35.63 -1.67 -21.12
CA GLU A 171 34.68 -2.12 -22.14
C GLU A 171 34.29 -3.61 -22.00
N ASN A 172 35.26 -4.48 -21.71
CA ASN A 172 35.04 -5.91 -21.45
C ASN A 172 34.82 -6.24 -19.96
N GLY A 173 34.49 -5.22 -19.16
CA GLY A 173 34.21 -5.37 -17.74
C GLY A 173 32.84 -5.99 -17.45
N PHE A 174 32.60 -6.32 -16.19
CA PHE A 174 31.32 -6.83 -15.70
C PHE A 174 30.86 -6.07 -14.46
N ASN A 175 29.55 -6.05 -14.23
CA ASN A 175 28.97 -5.41 -13.06
C ASN A 175 29.03 -6.36 -11.86
N ILE A 176 29.23 -5.80 -10.67
CA ILE A 176 29.23 -6.52 -9.40
C ILE A 176 27.95 -6.13 -8.65
N PRO A 177 27.02 -7.07 -8.42
CA PRO A 177 25.83 -6.80 -7.66
C PRO A 177 26.16 -6.72 -6.16
N GLN A 178 25.33 -6.00 -5.41
CA GLN A 178 25.49 -5.86 -3.98
C GLN A 178 24.16 -5.97 -3.25
N VAL A 179 24.19 -6.70 -2.13
CA VAL A 179 23.11 -6.76 -1.13
C VAL A 179 23.63 -6.15 0.16
N LYS A 180 22.87 -5.21 0.75
CA LYS A 180 23.21 -4.53 2.01
C LYS A 180 22.01 -4.52 2.93
N ALA A 181 22.21 -4.70 4.23
CA ALA A 181 21.16 -4.41 5.21
C ALA A 181 20.85 -2.92 5.21
N CYS A 182 19.56 -2.56 5.27
CA CYS A 182 19.08 -1.17 5.28
C CYS A 182 17.97 -0.97 6.34
N PRO A 183 18.25 -1.21 7.64
CA PRO A 183 17.25 -1.12 8.70
C PRO A 183 16.62 0.28 8.85
N GLU A 184 17.31 1.33 8.37
CA GLU A 184 16.81 2.71 8.33
C GLU A 184 15.53 2.87 7.49
N VAL A 185 15.32 2.00 6.49
CA VAL A 185 14.11 2.00 5.65
C VAL A 185 12.88 1.68 6.50
N GLY A 186 13.02 0.79 7.48
CA GLY A 186 11.97 0.46 8.42
C GLY A 186 11.44 1.66 9.19
N ARG A 187 12.33 2.56 9.60
CA ARG A 187 11.96 3.80 10.29
C ARG A 187 11.19 4.74 9.37
N TYR A 188 11.61 4.86 8.12
CA TYR A 188 10.94 5.70 7.13
C TYR A 188 9.53 5.18 6.80
N LEU A 189 9.40 3.87 6.57
CA LEU A 189 8.13 3.21 6.27
C LEU A 189 7.13 3.25 7.44
N GLY A 190 7.61 3.48 8.66
CA GLY A 190 6.80 3.63 9.86
C GLY A 190 6.25 5.04 10.10
N LEU A 191 6.65 6.05 9.30
CA LEU A 191 6.15 7.42 9.42
C LEU A 191 4.71 7.54 8.93
N SER A 192 3.96 8.49 9.49
CA SER A 192 2.69 8.94 8.90
C SER A 192 2.90 9.83 7.67
N GLU A 193 1.85 10.01 6.86
CA GLU A 193 1.89 10.94 5.72
C GLU A 193 2.22 12.37 6.17
N GLU A 194 1.68 12.81 7.30
CA GLU A 194 1.93 14.13 7.89
C GLU A 194 3.36 14.27 8.37
N GLU A 195 3.91 13.26 9.04
CA GLU A 195 5.31 13.25 9.48
C GLU A 195 6.25 13.32 8.29
N LEU A 196 6.02 12.48 7.28
CA LEU A 196 6.82 12.45 6.07
C LEU A 196 6.73 13.76 5.28
N SER A 197 5.57 14.42 5.27
CA SER A 197 5.38 15.69 4.56
C SER A 197 6.31 16.81 5.07
N ARG A 198 6.77 16.70 6.33
CA ARG A 198 7.64 17.65 7.03
C ARG A 198 9.12 17.29 6.97
N VAL A 199 9.45 16.09 6.50
CA VAL A 199 10.84 15.66 6.34
C VAL A 199 11.46 16.43 5.17
N ASP A 200 12.65 16.97 5.39
CA ASP A 200 13.45 17.52 4.29
C ASP A 200 14.06 16.35 3.47
N PRO A 201 13.74 16.22 2.17
CA PRO A 201 14.37 15.21 1.31
C PRO A 201 15.90 15.24 1.35
N SER A 202 16.47 16.43 1.56
CA SER A 202 17.92 16.64 1.63
C SER A 202 18.56 16.12 2.93
N SER A 203 17.75 15.70 3.91
CA SER A 203 18.19 15.11 5.17
C SER A 203 18.10 13.57 5.19
N LEU A 204 17.38 12.97 4.23
CA LEU A 204 17.21 11.52 4.16
C LEU A 204 18.53 10.83 3.77
N GLN A 205 18.76 9.62 4.29
CA GLN A 205 19.84 8.76 3.80
C GLN A 205 19.51 8.22 2.40
N GLU A 206 20.53 7.90 1.62
CA GLU A 206 20.38 7.50 0.20
C GLU A 206 19.34 6.39 -0.03
N PRO A 207 19.30 5.30 0.77
CA PRO A 207 18.30 4.24 0.58
C PRO A 207 16.87 4.74 0.82
N ALA A 208 16.65 5.53 1.86
CA ALA A 208 15.35 6.13 2.16
C ALA A 208 14.94 7.18 1.10
N ARG A 209 15.88 7.95 0.54
CA ARG A 209 15.60 8.86 -0.58
C ARG A 209 15.11 8.12 -1.80
N ARG A 210 15.79 7.04 -2.20
CA ARG A 210 15.43 6.26 -3.38
C ARG A 210 14.02 5.68 -3.27
N LEU A 211 13.59 5.33 -2.05
CA LEU A 211 12.22 4.88 -1.75
C LEU A 211 11.15 5.93 -2.07
N CYS A 212 11.46 7.22 -1.91
CA CYS A 212 10.52 8.32 -2.09
C CYS A 212 10.18 8.59 -3.57
N VAL A 213 11.07 8.24 -4.50
CA VAL A 213 11.10 8.85 -5.83
C VAL A 213 10.04 8.24 -6.74
N THR A 214 10.00 6.90 -6.90
CA THR A 214 8.96 6.16 -7.63
C THR A 214 8.96 4.66 -7.26
N PRO A 215 8.30 4.25 -6.17
CA PRO A 215 8.28 2.83 -5.80
C PRO A 215 7.35 2.04 -6.73
N THR A 216 7.69 0.79 -7.04
CA THR A 216 6.76 -0.27 -7.45
C THR A 216 6.67 -1.21 -6.27
N CYS A 217 5.46 -1.38 -5.72
CA CYS A 217 5.26 -2.11 -4.48
C CYS A 217 4.75 -3.52 -4.75
N VAL A 218 5.29 -4.50 -4.04
CA VAL A 218 4.85 -5.89 -4.06
C VAL A 218 4.28 -6.25 -2.70
N TYR A 219 3.02 -6.65 -2.68
CA TYR A 219 2.30 -7.07 -1.49
C TYR A 219 1.99 -8.56 -1.56
N THR A 220 2.05 -9.25 -0.43
CA THR A 220 1.72 -10.68 -0.34
C THR A 220 0.87 -10.98 0.89
N THR A 221 0.07 -12.05 0.83
CA THR A 221 -0.71 -12.54 1.99
C THR A 221 0.09 -13.46 2.92
N ALA A 222 1.23 -13.97 2.46
CA ALA A 222 2.11 -14.82 3.25
C ALA A 222 3.25 -14.01 3.86
N LEU A 223 3.56 -14.28 5.13
CA LEU A 223 4.89 -13.96 5.68
C LEU A 223 5.88 -14.90 4.97
N SER A 224 6.34 -14.54 3.78
CA SER A 224 7.36 -15.30 3.07
C SER A 224 8.70 -15.10 3.77
N SER A 225 8.91 -15.80 4.88
CA SER A 225 10.25 -16.11 5.37
C SER A 225 10.84 -17.11 4.36
N VAL A 226 11.59 -16.61 3.39
CA VAL A 226 12.52 -17.46 2.65
C VAL A 226 13.62 -17.82 3.65
N SER A 227 13.47 -18.98 4.29
CA SER A 227 14.52 -19.55 5.12
C SER A 227 15.61 -20.07 4.18
N THR A 228 16.82 -19.54 4.31
CA THR A 228 17.98 -20.15 3.69
C THR A 228 18.22 -21.49 4.38
N SER A 229 18.00 -22.59 3.67
CA SER A 229 18.63 -23.85 4.04
C SER A 229 20.12 -23.66 3.83
N ASP A 230 20.89 -23.60 4.92
CA ASP A 230 22.35 -23.63 4.85
C ASP A 230 22.76 -24.88 4.08
N GLY A 231 23.32 -24.67 2.89
CA GLY A 231 23.97 -25.74 2.13
C GLY A 231 25.29 -26.05 2.81
N GLU A 232 25.30 -27.06 3.68
CA GLU A 232 26.53 -27.73 4.09
C GLU A 232 27.22 -28.26 2.84
N SER A 233 28.32 -27.59 2.47
CA SER A 233 29.28 -28.13 1.51
C SER A 233 30.06 -29.24 2.21
N ASP A 234 29.64 -30.49 1.98
CA ASP A 234 30.43 -31.68 2.28
C ASP A 234 31.74 -31.62 1.45
N GLY A 235 32.82 -31.20 2.11
CA GLY A 235 34.17 -31.42 1.61
C GLY A 235 34.53 -32.89 1.80
N GLU A 236 34.49 -33.66 0.71
CA GLU A 236 35.11 -34.99 0.66
C GLU A 236 36.63 -34.89 0.90
N THR A 237 37.12 -35.96 1.51
CA THR A 237 38.49 -36.16 2.03
C THR A 237 39.48 -36.58 0.95
#